data_AF-A0A9E5TPA0-F1
#
_entry.id   AF-A0A9E5TPA0-F1
#
_cell.length_a   1.000
_cell.length_b   1.000
_cell.length_c   1.000
_cell.angle_alpha   90.00
_cell.angle_beta   90.00
_cell.angle_gamma   90.00
#
_symmetry.space_group_name_H-M   'P 1'
#
loop_
_entity.id
_entity.type
_entity.pdbx_description
1 polymer ?
#
loop_
_entity_poly.entity_id
_entity_poly.type
_entity_poly.pdbx_seq_one_letter_code
_entity_poly.pdbx_strand_id
1 'polypeptide(L)'
;MTRAREITLMLLTAAIIFFAAQNLHPVDVEFLFWNFRVPLALITLVPLLAGLVIGVAGTAITLGRRRRAAEPEPEAADEIESPAEDEADYDPAADDEAPAEL
;
A
#
# COMPACT_ATOMS: atom_id res chain seq x y z
N MET A 1 7.98 -0.35 -22.46
CA MET A 1 7.62 -1.47 -21.56
C MET A 1 6.15 -1.92 -21.68
N THR A 2 5.22 -1.06 -22.10
CA THR A 2 3.78 -1.41 -22.24
C THR A 2 3.49 -2.41 -23.36
N ARG A 3 4.10 -2.25 -24.54
CA ARG A 3 3.92 -3.17 -25.68
C ARG A 3 4.31 -4.62 -25.38
N ALA A 4 5.46 -4.82 -24.73
CA ALA A 4 5.90 -6.16 -24.33
C ALA A 4 4.93 -6.79 -23.31
N ARG A 5 4.47 -6.01 -22.32
CA ARG A 5 3.46 -6.48 -21.35
C ARG A 5 2.14 -6.84 -22.04
N GLU A 6 1.66 -6.01 -22.96
CA GLU A 6 0.45 -6.25 -23.75
C GLU A 6 0.56 -7.57 -24.55
N ILE A 7 1.68 -7.75 -25.26
CA ILE A 7 1.95 -8.99 -26.02
C ILE A 7 2.00 -10.20 -25.09
N THR A 8 2.71 -10.11 -23.97
CA THR A 8 2.77 -11.21 -22.98
C THR A 8 1.38 -11.56 -22.45
N LEU A 9 0.55 -10.56 -22.14
CA LEU A 9 -0.82 -10.80 -21.68
C LEU A 9 -1.67 -11.47 -22.77
N MET A 10 -1.56 -11.02 -24.02
CA MET A 10 -2.27 -11.65 -25.14
C MET A 10 -1.86 -13.11 -25.33
N LEU A 11 -0.54 -13.40 -25.30
CA LEU A 11 -0.03 -14.75 -25.41
C LEU A 11 -0.47 -15.63 -24.24
N LEU A 12 -0.43 -15.10 -23.02
CA LEU A 12 -0.87 -15.82 -21.83
C LEU A 12 -2.37 -16.13 -21.90
N THR A 13 -3.20 -15.14 -22.28
CA THR A 13 -4.64 -15.34 -22.47
C THR A 13 -4.93 -16.38 -23.55
N ALA A 14 -4.25 -16.29 -24.70
CA ALA A 14 -4.39 -17.28 -25.77
C ALA A 14 -4.00 -18.68 -25.30
N ALA A 15 -2.90 -18.82 -24.55
CA ALA A 15 -2.45 -20.09 -23.99
C ALA A 15 -3.46 -20.67 -22.99
N ILE A 16 -4.04 -19.85 -22.11
CA ILE A 16 -5.07 -20.29 -21.16
C ILE A 16 -6.33 -20.76 -21.90
N ILE A 17 -6.78 -20.02 -22.93
CA ILE A 17 -7.94 -20.40 -23.74
C ILE A 17 -7.66 -21.73 -24.46
N PHE A 18 -6.48 -21.86 -25.07
CA PHE A 18 -6.09 -23.08 -25.77
C PHE A 18 -6.02 -24.28 -24.83
N PHE A 19 -5.41 -24.11 -23.66
CA PHE A 19 -5.41 -25.11 -22.60
C PHE A 19 -6.82 -25.50 -22.19
N ALA A 20 -7.71 -24.54 -21.92
CA ALA A 20 -9.08 -24.82 -21.52
C ALA A 20 -9.85 -25.58 -22.62
N ALA A 21 -9.70 -25.16 -23.88
CA ALA A 21 -10.35 -25.80 -25.03
C ALA A 21 -9.88 -27.25 -25.24
N GLN A 22 -8.58 -27.51 -25.07
CA GLN A 22 -8.05 -28.87 -25.19
C GLN A 22 -8.40 -29.77 -24.00
N ASN A 23 -8.64 -29.17 -22.83
CA ASN A 23 -8.92 -29.89 -21.57
C ASN A 23 -10.41 -29.85 -21.18
N LEU A 24 -11.29 -29.81 -22.19
CA LEU A 24 -12.75 -29.97 -22.05
C LEU A 24 -13.17 -31.42 -21.77
N HIS A 25 -12.24 -32.38 -21.89
CA HIS A 25 -12.52 -33.78 -21.61
C HIS A 25 -12.97 -33.94 -20.14
N PRO A 26 -14.16 -34.53 -19.91
CA PRO A 26 -14.68 -34.71 -18.58
C PRO A 26 -13.87 -35.77 -17.81
N VAL A 27 -13.59 -35.50 -16.54
CA VAL A 27 -12.94 -36.42 -15.61
C VAL A 27 -13.89 -36.67 -14.45
N ASP A 28 -13.94 -37.93 -14.01
CA ASP A 28 -14.71 -38.32 -12.84
C ASP A 28 -13.90 -37.99 -11.58
N VAL A 29 -14.48 -37.16 -10.70
CA VAL A 29 -13.88 -36.73 -9.45
C VAL A 29 -14.61 -37.44 -8.32
N GLU A 30 -13.87 -38.27 -7.59
CA GLU A 30 -14.34 -38.92 -6.37
C GLU A 30 -13.82 -38.13 -5.17
N PHE A 31 -14.73 -37.48 -4.44
CA PHE A 31 -14.41 -36.70 -3.26
C PHE A 31 -15.22 -37.18 -2.05
N LEU A 32 -14.58 -38.03 -1.24
CA LEU A 32 -15.13 -38.63 -0.03
C LEU A 32 -16.44 -39.42 -0.25
N PHE A 33 -17.59 -38.75 -0.26
CA PHE A 33 -18.91 -39.35 -0.54
C PHE A 33 -19.57 -38.79 -1.81
N TRP A 34 -18.91 -37.84 -2.48
CA TRP A 34 -19.41 -37.21 -3.71
C TRP A 34 -18.66 -37.75 -4.91
N ASN A 35 -19.41 -38.02 -5.98
CA ASN A 35 -18.87 -38.25 -7.30
C ASN A 35 -19.51 -37.24 -8.24
N PHE A 36 -18.68 -36.57 -9.04
CA PHE A 36 -19.17 -35.63 -10.04
C PHE A 36 -18.18 -35.57 -11.20
N ARG A 37 -18.71 -35.21 -12.38
CA ARG A 37 -17.95 -35.17 -13.61
C ARG A 37 -17.73 -33.73 -14.03
N VAL A 38 -16.48 -33.33 -14.12
CA VAL A 38 -16.09 -31.96 -14.49
C VAL A 38 -14.90 -31.97 -15.45
N PRO A 39 -14.80 -31.00 -16.37
CA PRO A 39 -13.64 -30.86 -17.24
C PRO A 39 -12.35 -30.67 -16.45
N LEU A 40 -11.26 -31.31 -16.90
CA LEU A 40 -9.92 -31.18 -16.30
C LEU A 40 -9.48 -29.71 -16.23
N ALA A 41 -9.85 -28.91 -17.23
CA ALA A 41 -9.59 -27.48 -17.25
C ALA A 41 -10.14 -26.75 -16.01
N LEU A 42 -11.34 -27.11 -15.52
CA LEU A 42 -11.91 -26.47 -14.35
C LEU A 42 -11.22 -26.90 -13.06
N ILE A 43 -10.91 -28.20 -12.93
CA ILE A 43 -10.20 -28.75 -11.77
C ILE A 43 -8.83 -28.07 -11.59
N THR A 44 -8.19 -27.65 -12.68
CA THR A 44 -6.87 -27.02 -12.66
C THR A 44 -6.93 -25.50 -12.58
N LEU A 45 -7.73 -24.83 -13.44
CA LEU A 45 -7.76 -23.38 -13.53
C LEU A 45 -8.46 -22.72 -12.34
N VAL A 46 -9.51 -23.33 -11.78
CA VAL A 46 -10.26 -22.73 -10.67
C VAL A 46 -9.40 -22.61 -9.41
N PRO A 47 -8.73 -23.68 -8.93
CA PRO A 47 -7.83 -23.57 -7.78
C PRO A 47 -6.63 -22.67 -8.05
N LEU A 48 -6.08 -22.70 -9.26
CA LEU A 48 -4.99 -21.80 -9.66
C LEU A 48 -5.41 -20.32 -9.54
N LEU A 49 -6.59 -19.98 -10.06
CA LEU A 49 -7.12 -18.62 -10.00
C LEU A 49 -7.44 -18.21 -8.55
N ALA A 50 -8.04 -19.11 -7.76
CA ALA A 50 -8.30 -18.88 -6.35
C ALA A 50 -6.99 -18.61 -5.58
N GLY A 51 -5.97 -19.44 -5.78
CA GLY A 51 -4.65 -19.27 -5.19
C GLY A 51 -3.97 -17.96 -5.61
N LEU A 52 -4.09 -17.57 -6.89
CA LEU A 52 -3.58 -16.30 -7.39
C LEU A 52 -4.26 -15.11 -6.71
N VAL A 53 -5.59 -15.13 -6.60
CA VAL A 53 -6.37 -14.06 -5.95
C VAL A 53 -5.98 -13.94 -4.47
N ILE A 54 -5.91 -15.07 -3.75
CA ILE A 54 -5.50 -15.11 -2.35
C ILE A 54 -4.07 -14.59 -2.20
N GLY A 55 -3.15 -15.02 -3.06
CA GLY A 55 -1.76 -14.58 -3.05
C GLY A 55 -1.62 -13.07 -3.26
N VAL A 56 -2.26 -12.54 -4.32
CA VAL A 56 -2.24 -11.09 -4.63
C VAL A 56 -2.86 -10.27 -3.49
N ALA A 57 -4.00 -10.71 -2.95
CA ALA A 57 -4.65 -10.05 -1.83
C ALA A 57 -3.75 -10.05 -0.58
N GLY A 58 -3.14 -11.19 -0.25
CA GLY A 58 -2.22 -11.32 0.88
C GLY A 58 -0.98 -10.42 0.72
N THR A 59 -0.38 -10.38 -0.48
CA THR A 59 0.74 -9.48 -0.76
C THR A 59 0.33 -8.01 -0.65
N ALA A 60 -0.83 -7.63 -1.20
CA ALA A 60 -1.32 -6.25 -1.12
C ALA A 60 -1.53 -5.79 0.33
N ILE A 61 -2.13 -6.64 1.17
CA ILE A 61 -2.36 -6.36 2.60
C ILE A 61 -1.04 -6.18 3.34
N THR A 62 -0.08 -7.09 3.15
CA THR A 62 1.22 -7.06 3.84
C THR A 62 2.07 -5.86 3.43
N LEU A 63 2.10 -5.52 2.13
CA LEU A 63 2.83 -4.35 1.64
C LEU A 63 2.18 -3.03 2.10
N GLY A 64 0.85 -2.96 2.14
CA GLY A 64 0.11 -1.80 2.65
C GLY A 64 0.39 -1.53 4.13
N ARG A 65 0.47 -2.58 4.96
CA ARG A 65 0.83 -2.45 6.38
C ARG A 65 2.24 -1.93 6.59
N ARG A 66 3.21 -2.38 5.78
CA ARG A 66 4.61 -1.92 5.85
C ARG A 66 4.77 -0.45 5.49
N ARG A 67 3.99 0.05 4.53
CA ARG A 67 4.02 1.48 4.14
C ARG A 67 3.46 2.39 5.23
N ARG A 68 2.38 1.99 5.90
CA ARG A 68 1.79 2.75 7.02
C ARG A 68 2.66 2.77 8.28
N ALA A 69 3.44 1.70 8.52
CA ALA A 69 4.36 1.66 9.66
C ALA A 69 5.66 2.45 9.44
N ALA A 70 5.87 2.98 8.23
CA ALA A 70 7.08 3.71 7.83
C ALA A 70 6.81 5.20 7.57
N GLU A 71 5.61 5.70 7.82
CA GLU A 71 5.33 7.13 7.90
C GLU A 71 5.83 7.63 9.27
N PRO A 72 6.92 8.43 9.33
CA PRO A 72 7.35 9.04 10.58
C PRO A 72 6.37 10.16 10.93
N GLU A 73 5.92 10.19 12.19
CA GLU A 73 5.16 11.30 12.77
C GLU A 73 5.85 12.64 12.47
N PRO A 74 5.20 13.59 11.78
CA PRO A 74 5.69 14.95 11.66
C PRO A 74 5.24 15.73 12.90
N GLU A 75 5.73 15.35 14.08
CA GLU A 75 5.36 16.01 15.35
C GLU A 75 6.57 16.16 16.26
N ALA A 76 7.69 16.63 15.70
CA ALA A 76 8.85 17.06 16.48
C ALA A 76 9.66 18.18 15.76
N ALA A 77 9.03 18.92 14.85
CA ALA A 77 9.68 19.99 14.08
C ALA A 77 9.13 21.39 14.40
N ASP A 78 8.20 21.52 15.33
CA ASP A 78 7.57 22.82 15.68
C ASP A 78 8.01 23.36 17.05
N GLU A 79 9.03 22.76 17.68
CA GLU A 79 9.53 23.19 19.00
C GLU A 79 10.99 23.69 18.96
N ILE A 80 11.48 24.08 17.76
CA ILE A 80 12.78 24.73 17.59
C ILE A 80 12.63 25.98 16.73
N GLU A 81 11.89 26.98 17.22
CA GLU A 81 12.22 28.37 16.91
C GLU A 81 12.68 29.04 18.22
N SER A 82 14.00 29.19 18.26
CA SER A 82 14.87 29.59 19.36
C SER A 82 14.75 31.10 19.66
N PRO A 83 15.17 31.58 20.85
CA PRO A 83 14.84 32.88 21.43
C PRO A 83 15.80 33.99 20.99
N ALA A 84 15.23 35.15 20.67
CA ALA A 84 15.77 36.52 20.60
C ALA A 84 14.87 37.24 19.60
N GLU A 85 13.98 38.13 20.02
CA GLU A 85 14.19 39.57 19.90
C GLU A 85 13.02 40.27 20.61
N ASP A 86 13.23 40.76 21.84
CA ASP A 86 12.46 41.88 22.43
C ASP A 86 13.22 42.39 23.68
N GLU A 87 14.51 42.72 23.49
CA GLU A 87 15.15 43.78 24.27
C GLU A 87 15.31 45.00 23.35
N ALA A 88 14.30 45.88 23.34
CA ALA A 88 14.45 47.24 22.86
C ALA A 88 13.28 48.14 23.34
N ASP A 89 13.06 48.24 24.65
CA ASP A 89 12.39 49.43 25.22
C ASP A 89 12.79 49.65 26.69
N TYR A 90 14.08 49.90 26.93
CA TYR A 90 14.54 50.53 28.17
C TYR A 90 15.21 51.84 27.81
N ASP A 91 14.47 52.93 27.98
CA ASP A 91 14.97 54.30 27.94
C ASP A 91 15.48 54.70 29.34
N PRO A 92 16.80 54.87 29.55
CA PRO A 92 17.36 55.27 30.84
C PRO A 92 17.19 56.77 31.16
N ALA A 93 16.44 57.56 30.37
CA ALA A 93 16.45 59.03 30.46
C ALA A 93 15.26 59.68 31.22
N ALA A 94 14.59 58.97 32.14
CA ALA A 94 13.37 59.50 32.78
C ALA A 94 13.38 59.65 34.32
N ASP A 95 14.52 59.55 35.02
CA ASP A 95 14.58 59.76 36.49
C ASP A 95 15.78 60.61 36.95
N ASP A 96 16.10 61.68 36.21
CA ASP A 96 16.97 62.76 36.69
C ASP A 96 16.20 64.09 36.71
N GLU A 97 15.20 64.16 37.60
CA GLU A 97 14.52 65.41 37.97
C GLU A 97 14.48 65.54 39.51
N ALA A 98 15.63 65.87 40.10
CA ALA A 98 15.65 66.75 41.29
C ALA A 98 15.57 68.21 40.78
N PRO A 99 15.14 69.25 41.56
CA PRO A 99 15.14 69.35 43.03
C PRO A 99 13.96 70.14 43.66
N ALA A 100 13.83 70.10 45.00
CA ALA A 100 13.39 71.22 45.89
C ALA A 100 13.33 70.71 47.34
N GLU A 101 14.31 71.05 48.19
CA GLU A 101 14.18 72.06 49.26
C GLU A 101 12.96 71.89 50.18
N LEU A 102 13.20 71.39 51.41
CA LEU A 102 12.99 72.08 52.71
C LEU A 102 13.51 71.21 53.87
#